data_AF-A0A2V1D6E1-F1
#
_entry.id   AF-A0A2V1D6E1-F1
#
_cell.length_a   1.000
_cell.length_b   1.000
_cell.length_c   1.000
_cell.angle_alpha   90.00
_cell.angle_beta   90.00
_cell.angle_gamma   90.00
#
_symmetry.space_group_name_H-M   'P 1'
#
loop_
_entity.id
_entity.type
_entity.pdbx_description
1 polymer ?
#
loop_
_entity_poly.entity_id
_entity_poly.type
_entity_poly.pdbx_seq_one_letter_code
_entity_poly.pdbx_strand_id
1 'polypeptide(L)'
;MPQTRGQAKANNDMDALKIFFSSPHFAVAGASSNPSKFGHRIFAWYLHHNLPATPLNPGSPTITVPSVSATPYPTKPSPSALEDPSSFSLSVITPPAVTKGLLKEAKEAGIPAVWLQPGSFDDEVLEYARKEFKAAIAGDGGNGHEGWCVLVDGEEGLKAAGREWSRL
;
A
#
# COMPACT_ATOMS: atom_id res chain seq x y z
N MET A 1 29.19 -7.52 16.84
CA MET A 1 29.65 -6.26 16.20
C MET A 1 28.49 -5.25 16.25
N PRO A 2 28.72 -3.97 16.57
CA PRO A 2 27.66 -2.97 16.55
C PRO A 2 27.22 -2.69 15.11
N GLN A 3 25.91 -2.58 14.89
CA GLN A 3 25.34 -2.30 13.56
C GLN A 3 25.60 -0.83 13.17
N THR A 4 25.86 -0.58 11.88
CA THR A 4 25.98 0.79 11.37
C THR A 4 24.61 1.45 11.22
N ARG A 5 24.55 2.79 11.20
CA ARG A 5 23.30 3.56 11.03
C ARG A 5 22.53 3.18 9.75
N GLY A 6 23.25 2.83 8.68
CA GLY A 6 22.65 2.33 7.43
C GLY A 6 22.04 0.94 7.58
N GLN A 7 22.71 0.05 8.31
CA GLN A 7 22.24 -1.32 8.56
C GLN A 7 20.98 -1.33 9.45
N ALA A 8 20.92 -0.45 10.46
CA ALA A 8 19.75 -0.28 11.31
C ALA A 8 18.53 0.24 10.53
N LYS A 9 18.72 1.20 9.61
CA LYS A 9 17.64 1.71 8.76
C LYS A 9 17.09 0.61 7.84
N ALA A 10 17.97 -0.13 7.16
CA ALA A 10 17.55 -1.22 6.27
C ALA A 10 16.78 -2.31 7.02
N ASN A 11 17.19 -2.68 8.23
CA ASN A 11 16.47 -3.66 9.06
C ASN A 11 15.05 -3.16 9.41
N ASN A 12 14.91 -1.89 9.80
CA ASN A 12 13.61 -1.30 10.10
C ASN A 12 12.69 -1.23 8.87
N ASP A 13 13.23 -0.89 7.70
CA ASP A 13 12.45 -0.83 6.46
C ASP A 13 11.95 -2.23 6.05
N MET A 14 12.78 -3.27 6.20
CA MET A 14 12.37 -4.66 5.94
C MET A 14 11.33 -5.16 6.94
N ASP A 15 11.41 -4.76 8.21
CA ASP A 15 10.40 -5.12 9.20
C ASP A 15 9.06 -4.43 8.92
N ALA A 16 9.09 -3.19 8.41
CA ALA A 16 7.88 -2.50 7.95
C ALA A 16 7.20 -3.24 6.80
N LEU A 17 7.97 -3.75 5.82
CA LEU A 17 7.45 -4.59 4.73
C LEU A 17 6.81 -5.89 5.24
N LYS A 18 7.46 -6.58 6.18
CA LYS A 18 6.91 -7.80 6.80
C LYS A 18 5.59 -7.52 7.49
N ILE A 19 5.50 -6.44 8.26
CA ILE A 19 4.28 -6.05 8.95
C ILE A 19 3.18 -5.74 7.94
N PHE A 20 3.48 -4.96 6.90
CA PHE A 20 2.52 -4.63 5.84
C PHE A 20 1.97 -5.88 5.14
N PHE A 21 2.84 -6.80 4.73
CA PHE A 21 2.41 -8.01 4.02
C PHE A 21 1.83 -9.12 4.93
N SER A 22 1.93 -8.97 6.26
CA SER A 22 1.29 -9.88 7.23
C SER A 22 -0.23 -9.72 7.31
N SER A 23 -0.79 -8.59 6.85
CA SER A 23 -2.24 -8.38 6.79
C SER A 23 -2.89 -9.35 5.79
N PRO A 24 -4.01 -10.01 6.11
CA PRO A 24 -4.68 -10.91 5.17
C PRO A 24 -5.22 -10.15 3.94
N HIS A 25 -5.69 -8.91 4.12
CA HIS A 25 -6.27 -8.08 3.06
C HIS A 25 -5.46 -6.79 2.82
N PHE A 26 -5.66 -6.21 1.63
CA PHE A 26 -5.07 -4.95 1.24
C PHE A 26 -6.13 -3.99 0.71
N ALA A 27 -6.01 -2.71 1.06
CA ALA A 27 -6.81 -1.65 0.49
C ALA A 27 -5.93 -0.80 -0.43
N VAL A 28 -6.41 -0.43 -1.61
CA VAL A 28 -5.64 0.34 -2.59
C VAL A 28 -6.32 1.67 -2.87
N ALA A 29 -5.85 2.73 -2.22
CA ALA A 29 -6.38 4.08 -2.38
C ALA A 29 -5.79 4.80 -3.59
N GLY A 30 -6.68 5.26 -4.46
CA GLY A 30 -6.31 5.82 -5.77
C GLY A 30 -6.34 4.78 -6.90
N ALA A 31 -6.96 3.61 -6.67
CA ALA A 31 -7.21 2.62 -7.71
C ALA A 31 -8.02 3.22 -8.88
N SER A 32 -7.72 2.79 -10.11
CA SER A 32 -8.34 3.33 -11.32
C SER A 32 -8.57 2.25 -12.37
N SER A 33 -9.65 2.38 -13.15
CA SER A 33 -9.88 1.57 -14.36
C SER A 33 -9.03 1.98 -15.55
N ASN A 34 -8.35 3.13 -15.49
CA ASN A 34 -7.52 3.62 -16.59
C ASN A 34 -6.10 3.00 -16.53
N PRO A 35 -5.70 2.17 -17.51
CA PRO A 35 -4.41 1.49 -17.49
C PRO A 35 -3.18 2.40 -17.51
N SER A 36 -3.31 3.64 -17.99
CA SER A 36 -2.20 4.60 -17.98
C SER A 36 -1.92 5.17 -16.59
N LYS A 37 -2.89 5.10 -15.67
CA LYS A 37 -2.73 5.62 -14.32
C LYS A 37 -1.96 4.67 -13.43
N PHE A 38 -1.08 5.21 -12.60
CA PHE A 38 -0.27 4.42 -11.68
C PHE A 38 -1.11 3.57 -10.72
N GLY A 39 -2.20 4.11 -10.19
CA GLY A 39 -3.13 3.38 -9.33
C GLY A 39 -3.78 2.15 -9.99
N HIS A 40 -3.94 2.13 -11.31
CA HIS A 40 -4.36 0.93 -12.03
C HIS A 40 -3.28 -0.14 -11.99
N ARG A 41 -2.04 0.22 -12.32
CA ARG A 41 -0.91 -0.72 -12.33
C ARG A 41 -0.66 -1.32 -10.96
N ILE A 42 -0.73 -0.51 -9.89
CA ILE A 42 -0.56 -0.97 -8.51
C ILE A 42 -1.71 -1.90 -8.12
N PHE A 43 -2.97 -1.53 -8.37
CA PHE A 43 -4.10 -2.41 -8.05
C PHE A 43 -4.02 -3.74 -8.82
N ALA A 44 -3.70 -3.69 -10.12
CA ALA A 44 -3.47 -4.88 -10.94
C ALA A 44 -2.33 -5.75 -10.40
N TRP A 45 -1.26 -5.15 -9.87
CA TRP A 45 -0.15 -5.90 -9.26
C TRP A 45 -0.64 -6.75 -8.09
N TYR A 46 -1.41 -6.20 -7.15
CA TYR A 46 -1.95 -7.00 -6.03
C TYR A 46 -2.78 -8.18 -6.53
N LEU A 47 -3.64 -7.94 -7.51
CA LEU A 47 -4.50 -8.97 -8.08
C LEU A 47 -3.70 -10.06 -8.80
N HIS A 48 -2.70 -9.69 -9.61
CA HIS A 48 -1.82 -10.65 -10.30
C HIS A 48 -1.01 -11.52 -9.34
N HIS A 49 -0.76 -11.06 -8.11
CA HIS A 49 -0.08 -11.82 -7.07
C HIS A 49 -1.06 -12.60 -6.18
N ASN A 50 -2.33 -12.69 -6.59
CA ASN A 50 -3.41 -13.33 -5.86
C ASN A 50 -3.56 -12.79 -4.42
N LEU A 51 -3.26 -11.52 -4.21
CA LEU A 51 -3.45 -10.83 -2.93
C LEU A 51 -4.87 -10.28 -2.84
N PRO A 52 -5.63 -10.57 -1.76
CA PRO A 52 -6.97 -10.04 -1.56
C PRO A 52 -6.95 -8.51 -1.45
N ALA A 53 -7.32 -7.81 -2.52
CA ALA A 53 -7.24 -6.35 -2.61
C ALA A 53 -8.59 -5.70 -2.88
N THR A 54 -8.94 -4.70 -2.06
CA THR A 54 -10.13 -3.86 -2.20
C THR A 54 -9.74 -2.48 -2.72
N PRO A 55 -10.26 -2.03 -3.87
CA PRO A 55 -9.98 -0.70 -4.38
C PRO A 55 -10.73 0.38 -3.58
N LEU A 56 -10.04 1.44 -3.16
CA LEU A 56 -10.66 2.62 -2.57
C LEU A 56 -10.73 3.77 -3.59
N ASN A 57 -11.96 4.18 -3.92
CA ASN A 57 -12.21 5.28 -4.85
C ASN A 57 -13.64 5.84 -4.64
N PRO A 58 -13.81 7.04 -4.06
CA PRO A 58 -15.14 7.63 -3.87
C PRO A 58 -15.78 8.12 -5.19
N GLY A 59 -14.99 8.31 -6.25
CA GLY A 59 -15.47 8.82 -7.54
C GLY A 59 -15.88 7.75 -8.55
N SER A 60 -15.68 6.47 -8.24
CA SER A 60 -16.08 5.36 -9.12
C SER A 60 -16.58 4.19 -8.27
N PRO A 61 -17.79 3.65 -8.52
CA PRO A 61 -18.35 2.54 -7.73
C PRO A 61 -17.65 1.19 -7.99
N THR A 62 -16.97 1.06 -9.13
CA THR A 62 -16.22 -0.14 -9.51
C THR A 62 -14.91 0.23 -10.20
N ILE A 63 -13.95 -0.68 -10.13
CA ILE A 63 -12.69 -0.63 -10.89
C ILE A 63 -12.58 -1.88 -11.77
N THR A 64 -12.19 -1.70 -13.03
CA THR A 64 -11.94 -2.82 -13.95
C THR A 64 -10.45 -3.04 -14.16
N VAL A 65 -10.04 -4.31 -14.20
CA VAL A 65 -8.68 -4.75 -14.51
C VAL A 65 -8.75 -5.91 -15.51
N PRO A 66 -8.97 -5.62 -16.82
CA PRO A 66 -9.22 -6.66 -17.82
C PRO A 66 -8.08 -7.66 -18.01
N SER A 67 -6.85 -7.30 -17.62
CA SER A 67 -5.71 -8.21 -17.66
C SER A 67 -5.78 -9.32 -16.61
N VAL A 68 -6.67 -9.21 -15.62
CA VAL A 68 -6.84 -10.18 -14.53
C VAL A 68 -8.21 -10.85 -14.62
N SER A 69 -9.28 -10.06 -14.78
CA SER A 69 -10.65 -10.55 -14.73
C SER A 69 -11.58 -9.68 -15.56
N ALA A 70 -12.59 -10.32 -16.17
CA ALA A 70 -13.68 -9.62 -16.85
C ALA A 70 -14.68 -8.97 -15.86
N THR A 71 -14.69 -9.43 -14.60
CA THR A 71 -15.60 -8.93 -13.56
C THR A 71 -15.03 -7.67 -12.90
N PRO A 72 -15.79 -6.56 -12.82
CA PRO A 72 -15.38 -5.36 -12.07
C PRO A 72 -15.27 -5.60 -10.56
N TYR A 73 -14.34 -4.92 -9.92
CA TYR A 73 -14.14 -4.94 -8.47
C TYR A 73 -14.92 -3.80 -7.82
N PRO A 74 -15.80 -4.07 -6.83
CA PRO A 74 -16.53 -3.02 -6.12
C PRO A 74 -15.57 -2.16 -5.31
N THR A 75 -15.79 -0.85 -5.30
CA THR A 75 -14.98 0.07 -4.50
C THR A 75 -15.58 0.31 -3.13
N LYS A 76 -14.74 0.74 -2.20
CA LYS A 76 -15.18 1.43 -0.99
C LYS A 76 -14.78 2.91 -1.11
N PRO A 77 -15.55 3.84 -0.55
CA PRO A 77 -15.23 5.28 -0.64
C PRO A 77 -14.00 5.65 0.19
N SER A 78 -13.72 4.91 1.27
CA SER A 78 -12.70 5.27 2.25
C SER A 78 -12.34 4.09 3.18
N PRO A 79 -11.28 4.20 4.01
CA PRO A 79 -10.87 3.16 4.95
C PRO A 79 -11.94 2.75 5.97
N SER A 80 -12.75 3.69 6.47
CA SER A 80 -13.79 3.38 7.47
C SER A 80 -14.94 2.54 6.91
N ALA A 81 -15.09 2.46 5.58
CA ALA A 81 -16.10 1.65 4.91
C ALA A 81 -15.65 0.19 4.65
N LEU A 82 -14.43 -0.17 5.04
CA LEU A 82 -13.93 -1.55 4.99
C LEU A 82 -14.57 -2.37 6.11
N GLU A 83 -14.86 -3.63 5.81
CA GLU A 83 -15.25 -4.61 6.83
C GLU A 83 -13.99 -5.08 7.56
N ASP A 84 -13.97 -4.94 8.89
CA ASP A 84 -12.79 -5.21 9.73
C ASP A 84 -11.49 -4.55 9.22
N PRO A 85 -11.37 -3.21 9.29
CA PRO A 85 -10.19 -2.49 8.80
C PRO A 85 -8.88 -2.92 9.49
N SER A 86 -8.95 -3.50 10.70
CA SER A 86 -7.77 -3.99 11.42
C SER A 86 -7.07 -5.16 10.70
N SER A 87 -7.80 -5.86 9.82
CA SER A 87 -7.28 -6.93 8.97
C SER A 87 -6.63 -6.45 7.65
N PHE A 88 -6.65 -5.14 7.38
CA PHE A 88 -6.14 -4.54 6.15
C PHE A 88 -4.79 -3.87 6.35
N SER A 89 -3.93 -3.94 5.34
CA SER A 89 -2.87 -2.94 5.13
C SER A 89 -3.24 -2.02 3.96
N LEU A 90 -2.84 -0.74 4.03
CA LEU A 90 -3.29 0.28 3.08
C LEU A 90 -2.17 0.75 2.14
N SER A 91 -2.33 0.51 0.84
CA SER A 91 -1.50 1.06 -0.22
C SER A 91 -2.09 2.39 -0.72
N VAL A 92 -1.29 3.46 -0.70
CA VAL A 92 -1.76 4.83 -1.00
C VAL A 92 -1.04 5.39 -2.22
N ILE A 93 -1.83 5.84 -3.20
CA ILE A 93 -1.38 6.43 -4.48
C ILE A 93 -2.00 7.83 -4.69
N THR A 94 -2.81 8.31 -3.75
CA THR A 94 -3.47 9.62 -3.84
C THR A 94 -2.48 10.77 -3.66
N PRO A 95 -2.71 11.97 -4.22
CA PRO A 95 -1.87 13.14 -3.97
C PRO A 95 -1.78 13.49 -2.48
N PRO A 96 -0.69 14.15 -2.02
CA PRO A 96 -0.43 14.41 -0.59
C PRO A 96 -1.60 15.08 0.16
N ALA A 97 -2.25 16.05 -0.47
CA ALA A 97 -3.40 16.77 0.08
C ALA A 97 -4.57 15.84 0.46
N VAL A 98 -4.77 14.75 -0.29
CA VAL A 98 -5.79 13.73 -0.02
C VAL A 98 -5.25 12.68 0.96
N THR A 99 -3.98 12.27 0.79
CA THR A 99 -3.33 11.25 1.62
C THR A 99 -3.39 11.59 3.11
N LYS A 100 -3.16 12.84 3.50
CA LYS A 100 -3.20 13.23 4.92
C LYS A 100 -4.55 12.94 5.60
N GLY A 101 -5.65 13.22 4.91
CA GLY A 101 -7.00 12.91 5.41
C GLY A 101 -7.25 11.40 5.47
N LEU A 102 -6.85 10.69 4.42
CA LEU A 102 -6.96 9.24 4.32
C LEU A 102 -6.21 8.51 5.45
N LEU A 103 -5.00 8.97 5.79
CA LEU A 103 -4.20 8.37 6.86
C LEU A 103 -4.85 8.56 8.25
N LYS A 104 -5.46 9.72 8.50
CA LYS A 104 -6.19 9.94 9.77
C LYS A 104 -7.35 8.96 9.90
N GLU A 105 -8.14 8.82 8.84
CA GLU A 105 -9.26 7.89 8.82
C GLU A 105 -8.80 6.42 8.94
N ALA A 106 -7.72 6.05 8.25
CA ALA A 106 -7.12 4.72 8.36
C ALA A 106 -6.64 4.41 9.78
N LYS A 107 -6.02 5.39 10.44
CA LYS A 107 -5.58 5.29 11.83
C LYS A 107 -6.77 5.10 12.78
N GLU A 108 -7.82 5.92 12.63
CA GLU A 108 -9.05 5.83 13.43
C GLU A 108 -9.78 4.48 13.21
N ALA A 109 -9.79 3.98 11.98
CA ALA A 109 -10.37 2.69 11.63
C ALA A 109 -9.55 1.49 12.14
N GLY A 110 -8.30 1.69 12.57
CA GLY A 110 -7.44 0.66 13.14
C GLY A 110 -6.55 -0.07 12.13
N ILE A 111 -6.31 0.50 10.95
CA ILE A 111 -5.38 -0.07 9.97
C ILE A 111 -3.95 -0.05 10.55
N PRO A 112 -3.26 -1.20 10.66
CA PRO A 112 -1.95 -1.28 11.29
C PRO A 112 -0.81 -0.70 10.47
N ALA A 113 -0.87 -0.81 9.13
CA ALA A 113 0.26 -0.49 8.27
C ALA A 113 -0.14 0.18 6.96
N VAL A 114 0.75 1.06 6.49
CA VAL A 114 0.56 1.88 5.30
C VAL A 114 1.79 1.82 4.40
N TRP A 115 1.57 1.83 3.08
CA TRP A 115 2.61 2.00 2.09
C TRP A 115 2.24 3.13 1.15
N LEU A 116 2.99 4.22 1.23
CA LEU A 116 2.78 5.43 0.47
C LEU A 116 3.68 5.37 -0.76
N GLN A 117 3.08 5.29 -1.95
CA GLN A 117 3.83 5.23 -3.19
C GLN A 117 4.49 6.58 -3.50
N PRO A 118 5.56 6.60 -4.34
CA PRO A 118 6.18 7.86 -4.76
C PRO A 118 5.16 8.85 -5.32
N GLY A 119 5.28 10.11 -4.91
CA GLY A 119 4.33 11.18 -5.24
C GLY A 119 3.05 11.22 -4.41
N SER A 120 2.84 10.29 -3.45
CA SER A 120 1.65 10.28 -2.60
C SER A 120 1.83 11.00 -1.25
N PHE A 121 3.01 11.56 -0.98
CA PHE A 121 3.39 12.14 0.30
C PHE A 121 4.22 13.41 0.14
N ASP A 122 4.17 14.23 1.18
CA ASP A 122 5.11 15.30 1.50
C ASP A 122 5.70 15.03 2.91
N ASP A 123 6.52 15.95 3.42
CA ASP A 123 7.18 15.78 4.73
C ASP A 123 6.19 15.61 5.88
N GLU A 124 5.08 16.35 5.88
CA GLU A 124 4.06 16.24 6.93
C GLU A 124 3.35 14.89 6.89
N VAL A 125 3.06 14.38 5.68
CA VAL A 125 2.46 13.07 5.49
C VAL A 125 3.42 11.96 5.96
N LEU A 126 4.71 12.07 5.64
CA LEU A 126 5.72 11.11 6.08
C LEU A 126 5.86 11.09 7.60
N GLU A 127 5.93 12.26 8.24
CA GLU A 127 6.03 12.38 9.70
C GLU A 127 4.81 11.74 10.37
N TYR A 128 3.61 12.06 9.89
CA TYR A 128 2.37 11.50 10.41
C TYR A 128 2.34 9.98 10.27
N ALA A 129 2.66 9.45 9.09
CA ALA A 129 2.64 8.01 8.84
C ALA A 129 3.60 7.24 9.77
N ARG A 130 4.84 7.74 9.93
CA ARG A 130 5.85 7.09 10.80
C ARG A 130 5.49 7.15 12.28
N LYS A 131 4.77 8.19 12.71
CA LYS A 131 4.35 8.37 14.09
C LYS A 131 3.17 7.49 14.47
N GLU A 132 2.17 7.38 13.59
CA GLU A 132 0.85 6.86 13.97
C GLU A 132 0.64 5.38 13.62
N PHE A 133 1.37 4.83 12.65
CA PHE A 133 1.21 3.45 12.19
C PHE A 133 2.26 2.52 12.76
N LYS A 134 1.89 1.24 12.93
CA LYS A 134 2.83 0.20 13.34
C LYS A 134 3.94 0.02 12.29
N ALA A 135 3.60 0.19 11.02
CA ALA A 135 4.54 0.22 9.92
C ALA A 135 4.12 1.26 8.88
N ALA A 136 5.09 2.05 8.43
CA ALA A 136 4.93 3.02 7.34
C ALA A 136 6.08 2.88 6.36
N ILE A 137 5.77 2.46 5.14
CA ILE A 137 6.73 2.31 4.05
C ILE A 137 6.58 3.51 3.13
N ALA A 138 7.57 4.39 3.12
CA ALA A 138 7.54 5.65 2.39
C ALA A 138 8.93 6.34 2.38
N GLY A 139 9.09 7.33 1.51
CA GLY A 139 10.31 8.14 1.40
C GLY A 139 11.50 7.38 0.82
N ASP A 140 12.71 7.84 1.14
CA ASP A 140 13.96 7.30 0.61
C ASP A 140 14.20 5.84 1.02
N GLY A 141 14.47 4.99 0.03
CA GLY A 141 14.71 3.56 0.19
C GLY A 141 14.11 2.77 -0.97
N GLY A 142 14.09 1.45 -0.82
CA GLY A 142 13.71 0.54 -1.91
C GLY A 142 14.71 0.56 -3.05
N ASN A 143 14.40 -0.21 -4.09
CA ASN A 143 15.19 -0.30 -5.32
C ASN A 143 14.69 0.69 -6.39
N GLY A 144 13.67 1.49 -6.08
CA GLY A 144 13.13 2.53 -6.96
C GLY A 144 13.93 3.84 -6.92
N HIS A 145 13.92 4.59 -8.03
CA HIS A 145 14.59 5.89 -8.13
C HIS A 145 13.93 7.00 -7.29
N GLU A 146 12.65 6.84 -6.97
CA GLU A 146 11.83 7.84 -6.24
C GLU A 146 11.35 7.33 -4.87
N GLY A 147 12.02 6.28 -4.34
CA GLY A 147 11.66 5.62 -3.10
C GLY A 147 10.95 4.27 -3.30
N TRP A 148 10.36 3.78 -2.20
CA TRP A 148 9.69 2.47 -2.13
C TRP A 148 8.48 2.36 -3.07
N CYS A 149 8.51 1.39 -3.98
CA CYS A 149 7.41 1.15 -4.92
C CYS A 149 6.94 -0.30 -4.89
N VAL A 150 5.63 -0.54 -4.80
CA VAL A 150 5.08 -1.90 -4.82
C VAL A 150 5.43 -2.65 -6.11
N LEU A 151 5.50 -1.95 -7.26
CA LEU A 151 5.87 -2.57 -8.54
C LEU A 151 7.34 -3.01 -8.61
N VAL A 152 8.18 -2.51 -7.70
CA VAL A 152 9.64 -2.76 -7.70
C VAL A 152 10.02 -3.63 -6.50
N ASP A 153 9.54 -3.26 -5.32
CA ASP A 153 9.94 -3.83 -4.02
C ASP A 153 8.90 -4.81 -3.46
N GLY A 154 7.72 -4.93 -4.09
CA GLY A 154 6.63 -5.74 -3.58
C GLY A 154 6.95 -7.24 -3.50
N GLU A 155 7.63 -7.80 -4.51
CA GLU A 155 8.01 -9.22 -4.51
C GLU A 155 9.06 -9.52 -3.42
N GLU A 156 10.03 -8.61 -3.22
CA GLU A 156 11.01 -8.73 -2.13
C GLU A 156 10.32 -8.66 -0.76
N GLY A 157 9.37 -7.73 -0.59
CA GLY A 157 8.58 -7.63 0.63
C GLY A 157 7.71 -8.88 0.90
N LEU A 158 7.08 -9.45 -0.13
CA LEU A 158 6.33 -10.71 -0.03
C LEU A 158 7.23 -11.87 0.42
N LYS A 159 8.40 -12.00 -0.20
CA LYS A 159 9.40 -13.01 0.15
C LYS A 159 9.87 -12.83 1.59
N ALA A 160 10.15 -11.59 2.00
CA ALA A 160 10.59 -11.28 3.37
C ALA A 160 9.52 -11.59 4.42
N ALA A 161 8.24 -11.44 4.06
CA ALA A 161 7.10 -11.79 4.91
C ALA A 161 6.80 -13.31 4.94
N GLY A 162 7.50 -14.12 4.13
CA GLY A 162 7.21 -15.55 3.98
C GLY A 162 5.83 -15.82 3.38
N ARG A 163 5.29 -14.86 2.61
CA ARG A 163 3.97 -14.98 1.99
C ARG A 163 4.12 -15.63 0.62
N GLU A 164 3.65 -16.86 0.52
CA GLU A 164 3.54 -17.57 -0.75
C GLU A 164 2.61 -16.80 -1.70
N TRP A 165 3.05 -16.65 -2.95
CA TRP A 165 2.29 -16.01 -4.00
C TRP A 165 2.55 -16.73 -5.33
N SER A 166 1.59 -16.61 -6.24
CA SER A 166 1.69 -17.14 -7.60
C SER A 166 1.19 -16.07 -8.55
N ARG A 167 1.88 -15.92 -9.69
CA ARG A 167 1.44 -15.00 -10.73
C ARG A 167 0.26 -15.61 -11.49
N LEU A 168 -0.84 -14.86 -11.60
CA LEU A 168 -1.98 -15.20 -12.46
C LEU A 168 -1.60 -15.16 -13.95
#